data_AF-K2EMU2-F1
#
_entry.id   AF-K2EMU2-F1
#
_cell.length_a   1.000
_cell.length_b   1.000
_cell.length_c   1.000
_cell.angle_alpha   90.00
_cell.angle_beta   90.00
_cell.angle_gamma   90.00
#
_symmetry.space_group_name_H-M   'P 1'
#
loop_
_entity.id
_entity.type
_entity.pdbx_description
1 polymer ?
#
loop_
_entity_poly.entity_id
_entity_poly.type
_entity_poly.pdbx_seq_one_letter_code
_entity_poly.pdbx_strand_id
1 'polypeptide(L)' 'MSTLKELRDVRLEKLSSLKKLGVNPYPAKSNKNTQVDSVVKEFEKLNGSVVIIAGRVMSIRVHGKLVFMDIKDESGRVQL' A
#
# COMPACT_ATOMS: atom_id res chain seq x y z
N MET A 1 26.07 4.23 -2.38
CA MET A 1 24.84 3.64 -2.96
C MET A 1 24.72 2.23 -2.42
N SER A 2 23.57 1.84 -1.88
CA SER A 2 23.39 0.48 -1.39
C SER A 2 23.41 -0.52 -2.55
N THR A 3 24.06 -1.66 -2.35
CA THR A 3 24.11 -2.72 -3.37
C THR A 3 22.75 -3.41 -3.52
N LEU A 4 22.49 -4.05 -4.66
CA LEU A 4 21.27 -4.85 -4.85
C LEU A 4 21.13 -5.95 -3.79
N LYS A 5 22.26 -6.49 -3.32
CA LYS A 5 22.33 -7.47 -2.25
C LYS A 5 21.83 -6.88 -0.93
N GLU A 6 22.37 -5.73 -0.52
CA GLU A 6 21.92 -5.03 0.70
C GLU A 6 20.42 -4.71 0.67
N LEU A 7 19.90 -4.22 -0.47
CA LEU A 7 18.47 -3.93 -0.61
C LEU A 7 17.60 -5.19 -0.48
N ARG A 8 18.07 -6.32 -1.00
CA ARG A 8 17.38 -7.60 -0.88
C ARG A 8 17.39 -8.08 0.57
N ASP A 9 18.54 -8.00 1.24
CA ASP A 9 18.70 -8.47 2.62
C ASP A 9 17.79 -7.69 3.56
N VAL A 10 17.71 -6.36 3.43
CA VAL A 10 16.77 -5.52 4.18
C VAL A 10 15.31 -5.91 3.95
N ARG A 11 14.93 -6.30 2.71
CA ARG A 11 13.55 -6.75 2.43
C ARG A 11 13.25 -8.10 3.07
N LEU A 12 14.23 -9.01 3.12
CA LEU A 12 14.09 -10.31 3.77
C LEU A 12 13.98 -10.17 5.29
N GLU A 13 14.74 -9.25 5.90
CA GLU A 13 14.62 -8.92 7.31
C GLU A 13 13.22 -8.40 7.65
N LYS A 14 12.69 -7.46 6.85
CA LYS A 14 11.31 -6.96 7.02
C LYS A 14 10.27 -8.08 6.92
N LEU A 15 10.44 -9.01 5.98
CA LEU A 15 9.57 -10.18 5.84
C LEU A 15 9.64 -11.10 7.06
N SER A 16 10.83 -11.34 7.61
CA SER A 16 11.02 -12.09 8.85
C SER A 16 10.31 -11.42 10.03
N SER A 17 10.45 -10.10 10.18
CA SER A 17 9.77 -9.33 11.22
C SER A 17 8.25 -9.41 11.11
N LEU A 18 7.68 -9.30 9.90
CA LEU A 18 6.24 -9.46 9.68
C LEU A 18 5.74 -10.86 10.12
N LYS A 19 6.48 -11.91 9.78
CA LYS A 19 6.16 -13.28 10.20
C LYS A 19 6.22 -13.45 11.71
N LYS A 20 7.22 -12.86 12.39
CA LYS A 20 7.35 -12.88 13.86
C LYS A 20 6.19 -12.18 14.56
N LEU A 21 5.61 -11.16 13.93
CA LEU A 21 4.41 -10.47 14.41
C LEU A 21 3.11 -11.26 14.15
N GLY A 22 3.18 -12.46 13.57
CA GLY A 22 2.01 -13.28 13.23
C GLY A 22 1.24 -12.80 12.00
N VAL A 23 1.78 -11.83 11.25
CA VAL A 23 1.15 -11.29 10.04
C VAL A 23 1.53 -12.17 8.84
N ASN A 24 0.52 -12.64 8.08
CA ASN A 24 0.76 -13.34 6.82
C ASN A 24 1.15 -12.32 5.73
N PRO A 25 2.41 -12.34 5.21
CA PRO A 25 2.85 -11.39 4.19
C PRO A 25 2.23 -11.64 2.81
N TYR A 26 1.64 -12.82 2.58
CA TYR A 26 1.03 -13.20 1.30
C TYR A 26 -0.38 -13.78 1.53
N PRO A 27 -1.35 -12.94 1.91
CA PRO A 27 -2.73 -13.38 2.07
C PRO A 27 -3.35 -13.72 0.70
N ALA A 28 -4.09 -14.82 0.63
CA ALA A 28 -4.73 -15.28 -0.61
C ALA A 28 -5.91 -14.40 -1.04
N LYS A 29 -6.54 -13.69 -0.09
CA LYS A 29 -7.70 -12.82 -0.33
C LYS A 29 -7.40 -11.42 0.18
N SER A 30 -7.84 -10.42 -0.58
CA SER A 30 -7.92 -9.03 -0.12
C SER A 30 -9.38 -8.61 -0.12
N ASN A 31 -9.75 -7.72 0.79
CA ASN A 31 -11.11 -7.17 0.86
C ASN A 31 -11.30 -5.97 -0.08
N LYS A 32 -10.51 -5.87 -1.18
CA LYS A 32 -10.63 -4.79 -2.18
C LYS A 32 -12.06 -4.76 -2.70
N ASN A 33 -12.74 -3.62 -2.54
CA ASN A 33 -14.11 -3.42 -3.01
C ASN A 33 -14.22 -2.29 -4.04
N THR A 34 -13.19 -1.44 -4.19
CA THR A 34 -13.22 -0.27 -5.08
C THR A 34 -11.91 -0.19 -5.88
N GLN A 35 -12.03 0.19 -7.15
CA GLN A 35 -10.88 0.53 -7.99
C GLN A 35 -10.40 1.96 -7.71
N VAL A 36 -9.10 2.18 -7.84
CA VAL A 36 -8.51 3.50 -7.55
C VAL A 36 -9.07 4.59 -8.46
N ASP A 37 -9.26 4.30 -9.75
CA ASP A 37 -9.82 5.27 -10.71
C ASP A 37 -11.25 5.71 -10.34
N SER A 38 -12.07 4.81 -9.82
CA SER A 38 -13.42 5.14 -9.33
C SER A 38 -13.38 6.12 -8.16
N VAL A 39 -12.41 5.97 -7.25
CA VAL A 39 -12.22 6.91 -6.13
C VAL A 39 -11.87 8.31 -6.63
N VAL A 40 -11.03 8.40 -7.66
CA VAL A 40 -10.60 9.69 -8.22
C VAL A 40 -11.71 10.36 -9.04
N LYS A 41 -12.44 9.59 -9.86
CA LYS A 41 -13.47 10.13 -10.76
C LYS A 41 -14.82 10.36 -10.10
N GLU A 42 -15.20 9.51 -9.14
CA GLU A 42 -16.52 9.53 -8.50
C GLU A 42 -16.45 9.94 -7.04
N PHE A 43 -15.46 10.77 -6.69
CA PHE A 43 -15.22 11.25 -5.34
C PHE A 43 -16.47 11.82 -4.68
N GLU A 44 -17.21 12.69 -5.38
CA GLU A 44 -18.44 13.32 -4.87
C GLU A 44 -19.49 12.30 -4.41
N LYS A 45 -19.63 11.17 -5.11
CA LYS A 45 -20.59 10.11 -4.75
C LYS A 45 -20.09 9.23 -3.62
N LEU A 46 -18.78 9.02 -3.55
CA LEU A 46 -18.13 8.19 -2.55
C LEU A 46 -17.80 8.96 -1.27
N ASN A 47 -18.03 10.28 -1.26
CA ASN A 47 -17.79 11.11 -0.11
C ASN A 47 -18.63 10.64 1.09
N GLY A 48 -17.97 10.44 2.24
CA GLY A 48 -18.58 9.85 3.43
C GLY A 48 -18.76 8.33 3.40
N SER A 49 -18.45 7.65 2.29
CA SER A 49 -18.49 6.19 2.20
C SER A 49 -17.15 5.55 2.57
N VAL A 50 -17.19 4.38 3.20
CA VAL A 50 -15.98 3.58 3.48
C VAL A 50 -15.62 2.75 2.25
N VAL A 51 -14.44 3.00 1.69
CA VAL A 51 -13.90 2.26 0.55
C VAL A 51 -12.65 1.48 0.96
N ILE A 52 -12.41 0.35 0.29
CA ILE A 52 -11.26 -0.53 0.47
C ILE A 52 -10.56 -0.69 -0.86
N ILE A 53 -9.37 -0.09 -0.97
CA ILE A 53 -8.51 -0.18 -2.15
C ILE A 53 -7.33 -1.10 -1.87
N ALA A 54 -6.74 -1.65 -2.94
CA ALA A 54 -5.49 -2.40 -2.88
C ALA A 54 -4.67 -2.12 -4.14
N GLY A 55 -3.35 -1.99 -3.97
CA GLY A 55 -2.41 -1.72 -5.05
C GLY A 55 -0.96 -1.77 -4.58
N ARG A 56 -0.04 -1.41 -5.48
CA ARG A 56 1.38 -1.32 -5.21
C ARG A 56 1.72 0.02 -4.55
N VAL A 57 2.46 -0.02 -3.44
CA VAL A 57 3.05 1.18 -2.84
C VAL A 57 4.16 1.70 -3.74
N MET A 58 3.99 2.92 -4.25
CA MET A 58 4.94 3.57 -5.16
C MET A 58 5.86 4.54 -4.42
N SER A 59 5.33 5.25 -3.42
CA SER A 59 6.10 6.19 -2.60
C SER A 59 5.61 6.14 -1.15
N ILE A 60 6.50 6.44 -0.21
CA ILE A 60 6.19 6.62 1.21
C ILE A 60 6.91 7.89 1.66
N ARG A 61 6.17 8.82 2.25
CA ARG A 61 6.67 10.08 2.78
C ARG A 61 6.32 10.17 4.25
N VAL A 62 7.33 10.16 5.12
CA VAL A 62 7.15 10.17 6.58
C VAL A 62 7.43 11.57 7.10
N HIS A 63 6.46 12.14 7.81
CA HIS A 63 6.52 13.45 8.45
C HIS A 63 6.22 13.31 9.95
N GLY A 64 7.19 12.79 10.70
CA GLY A 64 7.06 12.59 12.16
C GLY A 64 5.94 11.60 12.49
N LYS A 65 4.79 12.13 12.94
CA LYS A 65 3.59 11.34 13.29
C LYS A 65 2.61 11.14 12.13
N LEU A 66 2.91 11.68 10.94
CA LEU A 66 2.10 11.53 9.73
C LEU A 66 2.88 10.75 8.67
N VAL A 67 2.15 9.95 7.90
CA VAL A 67 2.70 9.21 6.76
C VAL A 67 1.76 9.38 5.58
N PHE A 68 2.32 9.80 4.45
CA PHE A 68 1.61 9.78 3.17
C PHE A 68 2.16 8.66 2.30
N MET A 69 1.29 7.95 1.60
CA MET A 69 1.68 6.87 0.70
C MET A 69 0.94 6.97 -0.62
N ASP A 70 1.65 6.80 -1.72
CA ASP A 70 0.96 6.69 -3.00
C ASP A 70 0.78 5.22 -3.38
N ILE A 71 -0.47 4.82 -3.57
CA ILE A 71 -0.85 3.48 -4.02
C ILE A 71 -1.25 3.54 -5.49
N LYS A 72 -0.77 2.58 -6.28
CA LYS A 72 -1.12 2.41 -7.69
C LYS A 72 -1.69 1.02 -7.93
N ASP A 73 -2.87 0.94 -8.52
CA ASP A 73 -3.45 -0.32 -9.04
C ASP A 73 -3.44 -0.31 -10.58
N GLU A 74 -4.13 -1.28 -11.21
CA GLU A 74 -4.25 -1.33 -12.66
C GLU A 74 -4.98 -0.11 -13.27
N SER A 75 -5.85 0.53 -12.50
CA SER A 75 -6.74 1.59 -12.96
C SER A 75 -6.15 2.98 -12.79
N GLY A 76 -5.38 3.21 -11.72
CA GLY A 76 -4.89 4.55 -11.40
C GLY A 76 -3.97 4.62 -10.19
N ARG A 77 -3.78 5.85 -9.70
CA ARG A 77 -2.96 6.17 -8.53
C ARG A 77 -3.75 7.06 -7.58
N VAL A 78 -3.64 6.79 -6.28
CA VAL A 78 -4.25 7.60 -5.21
C VAL A 78 -3.28 7.75 -4.05
N GLN A 79 -3.39 8.87 -3.33
CA GLN A 79 -2.64 9.14 -2.12
C GLN A 79 -3.46 8.71 -0.89
N LEU A 80 -2.81 8.00 0.02
CA LEU A 80 -3.25 7.80 1.40
C LEU A 80 -2.51 8.77 2.33
#